data_AF-A0A919SUX9-F1
#
_entry.id   AF-A0A919SUX9-F1
#
_cell.length_a   1.000
_cell.length_b   1.000
_cell.length_c   1.000
_cell.angle_alpha   90.00
_cell.angle_beta   90.00
_cell.angle_gamma   90.00
#
_symmetry.space_group_name_H-M   'P 1'
#
loop_
_entity.id
_entity.type
_entity.pdbx_description
1 polymer ?
#
loop_
_entity_poly.entity_id
_entity_poly.type
_entity_poly.pdbx_seq_one_letter_code
_entity_poly.pdbx_strand_id
1 'polypeptide(L)'
;MTHPYRLIPFPPVVLLTDPAPDEVVVDDSAPVDGYDRTLLDALDLGRTTGVWRAWRIDLAVDGTASATRVYLVESAQPAEELPALAERARQAIAASGHAAAVDVHQPETPLIPYRWTARANFALLWAAAPAMGFRHPDPDGAHEPLDGDEMLDALAYLEGAPLVTDTMHTDGTWIWPAAATDRLRRLGALPDPAFAAHIRDAGRDPAPVGAVTLHRALADLVRTRVAPR
;
A
#
# COMPACT_ATOMS: atom_id res chain seq x y z
N MET A 1 -5.68 3.70 29.22
CA MET A 1 -6.08 4.80 28.31
C MET A 1 -5.01 4.88 27.24
N THR A 2 -5.33 4.55 25.99
CA THR A 2 -4.38 4.59 24.88
C THR A 2 -4.23 6.03 24.44
N HIS A 3 -3.04 6.60 24.57
CA HIS A 3 -2.77 7.93 24.04
C HIS A 3 -2.97 7.91 22.51
N PRO A 4 -3.71 8.88 21.93
CA PRO A 4 -3.87 8.94 20.49
C PRO A 4 -2.51 9.25 19.87
N TYR A 5 -2.01 8.32 19.07
CA TYR A 5 -0.82 8.54 18.25
C TYR A 5 -1.22 8.66 16.78
N ARG A 6 -0.47 9.47 16.03
CA ARG A 6 -0.68 9.66 14.59
C ARG A 6 0.51 9.13 13.82
N LEU A 7 0.29 8.46 12.70
CA LEU A 7 1.33 8.05 11.76
C LEU A 7 1.32 8.99 10.56
N ILE A 8 2.49 9.44 10.13
CA ILE A 8 2.68 10.32 8.97
C ILE A 8 3.86 9.80 8.10
N PRO A 9 3.81 9.96 6.78
CA PRO A 9 4.85 9.41 5.88
C PRO A 9 6.13 10.28 5.81
N PHE A 10 6.02 11.56 6.18
CA PHE A 10 7.07 12.55 6.05
C PHE A 10 7.67 12.97 7.40
N PRO A 11 8.94 13.41 7.43
CA PRO A 11 9.53 13.96 8.64
C PRO A 11 8.73 15.17 9.15
N PRO A 12 8.60 15.32 10.48
CA PRO A 12 7.68 16.28 11.12
C PRO A 12 8.06 17.76 10.92
N VAL A 13 9.18 18.08 10.25
CA VAL A 13 9.56 19.46 9.91
C VAL A 13 8.48 20.14 9.04
N VAL A 14 7.62 19.35 8.38
CA VAL A 14 6.51 19.83 7.53
C VAL A 14 5.21 20.12 8.31
N LEU A 15 5.13 19.86 9.63
CA LEU A 15 3.85 19.77 10.35
C LEU A 15 3.60 20.74 11.50
N LEU A 16 4.53 21.63 11.84
CA LEU A 16 4.28 22.55 12.97
C LEU A 16 3.36 23.74 12.64
N THR A 17 2.88 23.87 11.40
CA THR A 17 2.08 25.04 10.97
C THR A 17 0.75 24.75 10.30
N ASP A 18 0.34 23.50 10.10
CA ASP A 18 -0.95 23.19 9.48
C ASP A 18 -1.56 21.92 10.09
N PRO A 19 -2.86 21.87 10.43
CA PRO A 19 -3.51 20.57 10.64
C PRO A 19 -3.34 19.74 9.37
N ALA A 20 -2.42 18.76 9.40
CA ALA A 20 -2.29 17.85 8.27
C ALA A 20 -3.66 17.22 7.99
N PRO A 21 -4.10 17.20 6.73
CA PRO A 21 -5.46 16.86 6.36
C PRO A 21 -5.84 15.46 6.85
N ASP A 22 -7.14 15.20 6.97
CA ASP A 22 -7.72 13.84 7.11
C ASP A 22 -7.48 12.97 5.85
N GLU A 23 -6.60 13.40 4.96
CA GLU A 23 -6.35 12.85 3.65
C GLU A 23 -5.27 11.77 3.70
N VAL A 24 -5.45 10.74 2.89
CA VAL A 24 -4.46 9.67 2.70
C VAL A 24 -3.23 10.25 2.00
N VAL A 25 -2.08 10.21 2.66
CA VAL A 25 -0.81 10.69 2.12
C VAL A 25 0.11 9.49 1.87
N VAL A 26 0.28 9.11 0.60
CA VAL A 26 1.13 7.99 0.18
C VAL A 26 2.26 8.51 -0.70
N ASP A 27 3.49 8.06 -0.45
CA ASP A 27 4.67 8.40 -1.26
C ASP A 27 5.53 7.16 -1.52
N ASP A 28 5.73 6.82 -2.79
CA ASP A 28 6.63 5.74 -3.23
C ASP A 28 7.96 6.25 -3.81
N SER A 29 8.18 7.57 -3.76
CA SER A 29 9.35 8.28 -4.26
C SER A 29 10.18 8.93 -3.15
N ALA A 30 9.87 8.58 -1.89
CA ALA A 30 10.43 9.25 -0.74
C ALA A 30 11.96 9.16 -0.71
N PRO A 31 12.66 10.27 -0.41
CA PRO A 31 14.10 10.26 -0.34
C PRO A 31 14.58 9.36 0.82
N VAL A 32 15.60 8.57 0.52
CA VAL A 32 16.30 7.68 1.46
C VAL A 32 17.44 8.45 2.13
N ASP A 33 17.35 8.65 3.44
CA ASP A 33 18.39 9.33 4.23
C ASP A 33 19.45 8.36 4.80
N GLY A 34 20.34 8.85 5.67
CA GLY A 34 21.41 8.04 6.26
C GLY A 34 20.90 6.91 7.16
N TYR A 35 19.84 7.16 7.94
CA TYR A 35 19.27 6.14 8.84
C TYR A 35 18.49 5.09 8.05
N ASP A 36 17.83 5.50 6.96
CA ASP A 36 17.18 4.57 6.05
C ASP A 36 18.19 3.64 5.38
N ARG A 37 19.36 4.16 4.96
CA ARG A 37 20.45 3.33 4.44
C ARG A 37 20.95 2.34 5.49
N THR A 38 21.19 2.80 6.73
CA THR A 38 21.60 1.92 7.84
C THR A 38 20.61 0.78 8.07
N LEU A 39 19.30 1.05 7.98
CA LEU A 39 18.30 -0.01 8.04
C LEU A 39 18.45 -0.98 6.87
N LEU A 40 18.45 -0.48 5.63
CA LEU A 40 18.50 -1.29 4.42
C LEU A 40 19.74 -2.19 4.38
N ASP A 41 20.90 -1.67 4.80
CA ASP A 41 22.17 -2.41 4.89
C ASP A 41 22.13 -3.53 5.95
N ALA A 42 21.26 -3.41 6.96
CA ALA A 42 21.06 -4.42 8.00
C ALA A 42 20.08 -5.54 7.58
N LEU A 43 19.38 -5.39 6.46
CA LEU A 43 18.41 -6.35 5.95
C LEU A 43 19.03 -7.28 4.91
N ASP A 44 18.53 -8.51 4.84
CA ASP A 44 18.74 -9.37 3.66
C ASP A 44 17.71 -8.99 2.59
N LEU A 45 18.10 -8.11 1.67
CA LEU A 45 17.22 -7.65 0.60
C LEU A 45 16.81 -8.78 -0.36
N GLY A 46 17.57 -9.88 -0.43
CA GLY A 46 17.17 -11.07 -1.20
C GLY A 46 15.97 -11.81 -0.60
N ARG A 47 15.66 -11.55 0.68
CA ARG A 47 14.50 -12.10 1.39
C ARG A 47 13.51 -11.02 1.86
N THR A 48 13.71 -9.77 1.49
CA THR A 48 12.84 -8.66 1.85
C THR A 48 11.90 -8.37 0.68
N THR A 49 10.60 -8.19 0.95
CA THR A 49 9.62 -7.86 -0.09
C THR A 49 9.47 -6.34 -0.23
N GLY A 50 9.37 -5.64 0.90
CA GLY A 50 9.17 -4.20 0.94
C GLY A 50 9.57 -3.59 2.28
N VAL A 51 10.01 -2.34 2.22
CA VAL A 51 10.41 -1.53 3.38
C VAL A 51 9.70 -0.19 3.32
N TRP A 52 9.00 0.14 4.40
CA TRP A 52 8.26 1.38 4.53
C TRP A 52 8.73 2.18 5.75
N ARG A 53 8.59 3.51 5.68
CA ARG A 53 8.89 4.44 6.78
C ARG A 53 7.71 5.34 7.10
N ALA A 54 7.43 5.52 8.38
CA ALA A 54 6.58 6.59 8.88
C ALA A 54 7.20 7.24 10.12
N TRP A 55 6.55 8.29 10.59
CA TRP A 55 6.80 8.89 11.88
C TRP A 55 5.55 8.75 12.73
N ARG A 56 5.71 8.21 13.94
CA ARG A 56 4.68 8.23 14.96
C ARG A 56 4.80 9.52 15.76
N ILE A 57 3.76 10.32 15.74
CA ILE A 57 3.63 11.52 16.57
C ILE A 57 2.84 11.15 17.82
N ASP A 58 3.51 11.26 18.96
CA ASP A 58 2.94 11.03 20.29
C ASP A 58 2.78 12.39 20.98
N LEU A 59 1.58 12.71 21.46
CA LEU A 59 1.27 13.95 22.18
C LEU A 59 1.12 13.66 23.68
N ALA A 60 1.98 14.27 24.48
CA ALA A 60 1.91 14.20 25.94
C ALA A 60 0.77 15.07 26.49
N VAL A 61 0.35 14.78 27.73
CA VAL A 61 -0.75 15.50 28.41
C VAL A 61 -0.43 16.98 28.60
N ASP A 62 0.85 17.33 28.71
CA ASP A 62 1.34 18.70 28.82
C ASP A 62 1.42 19.45 27.47
N GLY A 63 1.00 18.81 26.38
CA GLY A 63 1.04 19.35 25.03
C GLY A 63 2.37 19.15 24.30
N THR A 64 3.35 18.50 24.91
CA THR A 64 4.63 18.20 24.25
C THR A 64 4.44 17.12 23.19
N ALA A 65 4.80 17.41 21.94
CA ALA A 65 4.81 16.42 20.87
C ALA A 65 6.19 15.77 20.75
N SER A 66 6.22 14.45 20.54
CA SER A 66 7.43 13.72 20.17
C SER A 66 7.20 12.95 18.87
N ALA A 67 8.26 12.78 18.09
CA ALA A 67 8.21 12.08 16.82
C ALA A 67 9.17 10.89 16.85
N THR A 68 8.63 9.68 16.74
CA THR A 68 9.40 8.44 16.67
C THR A 68 9.41 7.95 15.23
N ARG A 69 10.59 7.67 14.67
CA ARG A 69 10.69 7.02 13.36
C ARG A 69 10.24 5.55 13.48
N VAL A 70 9.39 5.10 12.56
CA VAL A 70 8.85 3.74 12.52
C VAL A 70 9.12 3.13 11.15
N TYR A 71 9.70 1.94 11.15
CA TYR A 71 9.90 1.13 9.95
C TYR A 71 9.00 -0.09 9.98
N LEU A 72 8.37 -0.37 8.84
CA LEU A 72 7.66 -1.61 8.59
C LEU A 72 8.45 -2.37 7.53
N VAL A 73 8.78 -3.63 7.82
CA VAL A 73 9.54 -4.49 6.93
C VAL A 73 8.73 -5.75 6.67
N GLU A 74 8.47 -6.04 5.39
CA GLU A 74 7.89 -7.30 4.98
C GLU A 74 9.01 -8.23 4.50
N SER A 75 9.10 -9.43 5.07
CA SER A 75 10.20 -10.37 4.85
C SER A 75 9.69 -11.80 4.65
N ALA A 76 10.27 -12.51 3.69
CA ALA A 76 10.02 -13.92 3.42
C ALA A 76 10.82 -14.87 4.33
N GLN A 77 11.55 -14.34 5.32
CA GLN A 77 12.21 -15.15 6.34
C GLN A 77 11.20 -15.93 7.20
N PRO A 78 11.61 -17.06 7.83
CA PRO A 78 10.79 -17.79 8.79
C PRO A 78 10.32 -16.90 9.96
N ALA A 79 9.12 -17.15 10.46
CA ALA A 79 8.47 -16.32 11.48
C ALA A 79 9.31 -16.20 12.77
N GLU A 80 10.00 -17.28 13.14
CA GLU A 80 10.89 -17.38 14.29
C GLU A 80 12.16 -16.51 14.16
N GLU A 81 12.56 -16.15 12.95
CA GLU A 81 13.74 -15.32 12.69
C GLU A 81 13.40 -13.81 12.71
N LEU A 82 12.13 -13.45 12.54
CA LEU A 82 11.70 -12.05 12.41
C LEU A 82 12.00 -11.19 13.65
N PRO A 83 11.80 -11.64 14.90
CA PRO A 83 12.15 -10.83 16.08
C PRO A 83 13.65 -10.51 16.15
N ALA A 84 14.50 -11.47 15.77
CA ALA A 84 15.94 -11.28 15.72
C ALA A 84 16.34 -10.30 14.61
N LEU A 85 15.67 -10.35 13.45
CA LEU A 85 15.86 -9.37 12.38
C LEU A 85 15.48 -7.96 12.85
N ALA A 86 14.32 -7.80 13.48
CA ALA A 86 13.84 -6.52 14.01
C ALA A 86 14.81 -5.93 15.04
N GLU A 87 15.36 -6.77 15.94
CA GLU A 87 16.38 -6.38 16.92
C GLU A 87 17.67 -5.91 16.24
N ARG A 88 18.21 -6.68 15.29
CA ARG A 88 19.43 -6.30 14.57
C ARG A 88 19.27 -4.97 13.83
N ALA A 89 18.15 -4.79 13.13
CA ALA A 89 17.82 -3.54 12.44
C ALA A 89 17.76 -2.35 13.40
N ARG A 90 17.08 -2.50 14.54
CA ARG A 90 16.99 -1.45 15.56
C ARG A 90 18.35 -1.14 16.21
N GLN A 91 19.18 -2.15 16.46
CA GLN A 91 20.54 -1.97 16.97
C GLN A 91 21.44 -1.23 15.98
N ALA A 92 21.35 -1.55 14.68
CA ALA A 92 22.12 -0.87 13.64
C ALA A 92 21.79 0.63 13.61
N ILE A 93 20.51 0.99 13.68
CA ILE A 93 20.07 2.40 13.73
C ILE A 93 20.54 3.05 15.04
N ALA A 94 20.40 2.37 16.18
CA ALA A 94 20.87 2.87 17.47
C ALA A 94 22.38 3.17 17.49
N ALA A 95 23.19 2.31 16.85
CA ALA A 95 24.64 2.53 16.71
C ALA A 95 24.98 3.77 15.87
N SER A 96 24.08 4.22 14.99
CA SER A 96 24.20 5.47 14.24
C SER A 96 23.73 6.72 15.01
N GLY A 97 23.32 6.57 16.28
CA GLY A 97 22.90 7.67 17.15
C GLY A 97 21.42 8.05 17.06
N HIS A 98 20.56 7.17 16.51
CA HIS A 98 19.13 7.42 16.38
C HIS A 98 18.30 6.26 16.93
N ALA A 99 17.11 6.55 17.46
CA ALA A 99 16.17 5.53 17.91
C ALA A 99 15.04 5.39 16.89
N ALA A 100 14.69 4.15 16.54
CA ALA A 100 13.56 3.85 15.68
C ALA A 100 12.83 2.60 16.16
N ALA A 101 11.52 2.58 15.95
CA ALA A 101 10.74 1.34 16.03
C ALA A 101 10.88 0.59 14.70
N VAL A 102 11.06 -0.72 14.77
CA VAL A 102 11.13 -1.59 13.59
C VAL A 102 10.18 -2.75 13.82
N ASP A 103 9.16 -2.86 12.95
CA ASP A 103 8.22 -3.97 12.92
C ASP A 103 8.50 -4.82 11.66
N VAL A 104 8.64 -6.13 11.85
CA VAL A 104 8.97 -7.09 10.80
C VAL A 104 7.88 -8.15 10.76
N HIS A 105 7.30 -8.38 9.59
CA HIS A 105 6.25 -9.38 9.42
C HIS A 105 6.39 -10.15 8.10
N GLN A 106 5.69 -11.28 8.00
CA GLN A 106 5.61 -12.05 6.75
C GLN A 106 4.51 -11.49 5.83
N PRO A 107 4.61 -11.68 4.50
CA PRO A 107 3.58 -11.25 3.54
C PRO A 107 2.19 -11.84 3.83
N GLU A 108 2.15 -13.11 4.26
CA GLU A 108 0.94 -13.90 4.54
C GLU A 108 0.21 -13.45 5.83
N THR A 109 0.81 -12.56 6.62
CA THR A 109 0.22 -12.15 7.90
C THR A 109 -0.98 -11.24 7.64
N PRO A 110 -2.22 -11.65 8.00
CA PRO A 110 -3.40 -10.83 7.75
C PRO A 110 -3.25 -9.49 8.44
N LEU A 111 -3.24 -8.42 7.65
CA LEU A 111 -3.26 -7.07 8.20
C LEU A 111 -4.69 -6.76 8.62
N ILE A 112 -4.93 -6.69 9.93
CA ILE A 112 -6.16 -6.11 10.46
C ILE A 112 -6.39 -4.73 9.83
N PRO A 113 -7.65 -4.29 9.60
CA PRO A 113 -7.97 -3.03 8.92
C PRO A 113 -7.21 -1.79 9.44
N TYR A 114 -6.87 -1.78 10.74
CA TYR A 114 -6.01 -0.75 11.34
C TYR A 114 -4.59 -0.66 10.73
N ARG A 115 -3.99 -1.80 10.36
CA ARG A 115 -2.67 -1.86 9.72
C ARG A 115 -2.70 -1.47 8.24
N TRP A 116 -3.88 -1.54 7.60
CA TRP A 116 -4.09 -0.95 6.27
C TRP A 116 -4.07 0.58 6.31
N THR A 117 -4.77 1.18 7.28
CA THR A 117 -4.69 2.63 7.52
C THR A 117 -3.27 3.04 7.92
N ALA A 118 -2.55 2.20 8.67
CA ALA A 118 -1.14 2.44 8.96
C ALA A 118 -0.30 2.46 7.68
N ARG A 119 -0.39 1.47 6.78
CA ARG A 119 0.38 1.43 5.51
C ARG A 119 0.10 2.60 4.56
N ALA A 120 -1.13 3.09 4.54
CA ALA A 120 -1.53 4.28 3.79
C ALA A 120 -0.88 5.59 4.32
N ASN A 121 -0.18 5.54 5.45
CA ASN A 121 0.53 6.67 6.06
C ASN A 121 2.05 6.44 6.15
N PHE A 122 2.58 5.46 5.44
CA PHE A 122 4.02 5.25 5.32
C PHE A 122 4.49 5.65 3.93
N ALA A 123 5.75 6.01 3.81
CA ALA A 123 6.46 6.11 2.55
C ALA A 123 7.13 4.77 2.20
N LEU A 124 7.01 4.30 0.96
CA LEU A 124 7.77 3.14 0.49
C LEU A 124 9.22 3.56 0.20
N LEU A 125 10.17 2.98 0.94
CA LEU A 125 11.61 3.26 0.77
C LEU A 125 12.28 2.32 -0.22
N TRP A 126 11.85 1.05 -0.21
CA TRP A 126 12.43 0.01 -1.05
C TRP A 126 11.43 -1.12 -1.28
N ALA A 127 11.48 -1.74 -2.46
CA ALA A 127 10.76 -2.98 -2.75
C ALA A 127 11.53 -3.85 -3.73
N ALA A 128 11.41 -5.17 -3.58
CA ALA A 128 12.03 -6.14 -4.49
C ALA A 128 11.43 -6.06 -5.90
N ALA A 129 10.12 -5.87 -6.00
CA ALA A 129 9.43 -5.74 -7.29
C ALA A 129 9.68 -4.34 -7.88
N PRO A 130 10.04 -4.23 -9.18
CA PRO A 130 10.18 -2.94 -9.85
C PRO A 130 8.85 -2.18 -9.86
N ALA A 131 8.92 -0.85 -9.96
CA ALA A 131 7.72 -0.04 -10.12
C ALA A 131 7.01 -0.41 -11.44
N MET A 132 5.70 -0.63 -11.37
CA MET A 132 4.84 -0.90 -12.52
C MET A 132 3.79 0.20 -12.60
N GLY A 133 3.37 0.55 -13.82
CA GLY A 133 2.25 1.47 -14.03
C GLY A 133 0.92 0.75 -13.93
N PHE A 134 -0.08 1.40 -13.33
CA PHE A 134 -1.45 0.91 -13.27
C PHE A 134 -2.27 1.42 -14.44
N ARG A 135 -3.26 0.64 -14.86
CA ARG A 135 -4.27 1.03 -15.83
C ARG A 135 -5.60 1.24 -15.14
N HIS A 136 -6.39 2.17 -15.66
CA HIS A 136 -7.76 2.42 -15.20
C HIS A 136 -8.69 2.17 -16.39
N PRO A 137 -9.77 1.38 -16.24
CA PRO A 137 -10.74 1.20 -17.31
C PRO A 137 -11.31 2.55 -17.73
N ASP A 138 -11.32 2.83 -19.03
CA ASP A 138 -11.96 4.03 -19.56
C ASP A 138 -13.49 3.90 -19.43
N PRO A 139 -14.15 4.67 -18.52
CA PRO A 139 -15.59 4.53 -18.30
C PRO A 139 -16.42 5.01 -19.49
N ASP A 140 -15.86 5.88 -20.32
CA ASP A 140 -16.51 6.42 -21.52
C ASP A 140 -16.07 5.67 -22.79
N GLY A 141 -15.20 4.67 -22.63
CA GLY A 141 -14.68 3.83 -23.69
C GLY A 141 -15.72 2.91 -24.31
N ALA A 142 -15.32 2.21 -25.37
CA ALA A 142 -16.16 1.20 -26.00
C ALA A 142 -16.52 0.11 -24.97
N HIS A 143 -17.80 -0.26 -24.94
CA HIS A 143 -18.29 -1.29 -24.04
C HIS A 143 -18.28 -2.63 -24.77
N GLU A 144 -17.60 -3.59 -24.16
CA GLU A 144 -17.47 -4.94 -24.69
C GLU A 144 -18.58 -5.82 -24.09
N PRO A 145 -19.55 -6.30 -24.89
CA PRO A 145 -20.60 -7.17 -24.39
C PRO A 145 -20.03 -8.52 -23.98
N LEU A 146 -20.57 -9.10 -22.91
CA LEU A 146 -20.20 -10.43 -22.44
C LEU A 146 -21.39 -11.38 -22.59
N ASP A 147 -21.10 -12.64 -22.92
CA ASP A 147 -22.11 -13.69 -22.84
C ASP A 147 -22.40 -14.13 -21.39
N GLY A 148 -23.32 -15.08 -21.21
CA GLY A 148 -23.78 -15.50 -19.89
C GLY A 148 -22.69 -16.12 -19.02
N ASP A 149 -21.78 -16.91 -19.60
CA ASP A 149 -20.70 -17.57 -18.87
C ASP A 149 -19.57 -16.59 -18.60
N GLU A 150 -19.19 -15.78 -19.60
CA GLU A 150 -18.22 -14.70 -19.45
C GLU A 150 -18.64 -13.69 -18.38
N MET A 151 -19.93 -13.38 -18.29
CA MET A 151 -20.44 -12.45 -17.28
C MET A 151 -20.31 -13.01 -15.86
N LEU A 152 -20.55 -14.32 -15.66
CA LEU A 152 -20.34 -14.96 -14.35
C LEU A 152 -18.87 -14.95 -13.96
N ASP A 153 -17.98 -15.22 -14.92
CA ASP A 153 -16.55 -15.25 -14.69
C ASP A 153 -16.01 -13.85 -14.37
N ALA A 154 -16.44 -12.84 -15.12
CA ALA A 154 -16.08 -11.45 -14.88
C ALA A 154 -16.60 -10.93 -13.54
N LEU A 155 -17.82 -11.31 -13.12
CA LEU A 155 -18.32 -10.93 -11.80
C LEU A 155 -17.48 -11.54 -10.67
N ALA A 156 -17.13 -12.83 -10.79
CA ALA A 156 -16.28 -13.50 -9.81
C ALA A 156 -14.89 -12.83 -9.74
N TYR A 157 -14.31 -12.50 -10.89
CA TYR A 157 -13.03 -11.80 -10.98
C TYR A 157 -13.08 -10.42 -10.30
N LEU A 158 -14.08 -9.60 -10.64
CA LEU A 158 -14.21 -8.23 -10.13
C LEU A 158 -14.43 -8.21 -8.61
N GLU A 159 -15.17 -9.18 -8.06
CA GLU A 159 -15.42 -9.29 -6.61
C GLU A 159 -14.25 -9.94 -5.86
N GLY A 160 -13.53 -10.86 -6.50
CA GLY A 160 -12.42 -11.60 -5.89
C GLY A 160 -11.15 -10.78 -5.70
N ALA A 161 -11.02 -9.64 -6.42
CA ALA A 161 -9.82 -8.83 -6.34
C ALA A 161 -9.75 -8.07 -5.00
N PRO A 162 -8.55 -7.87 -4.43
CA PRO A 162 -8.41 -7.13 -3.19
C PRO A 162 -8.77 -5.65 -3.34
N LEU A 163 -9.34 -5.10 -2.26
CA LEU A 163 -9.63 -3.68 -2.12
C LEU A 163 -8.34 -2.88 -1.85
N VAL A 164 -8.13 -1.79 -2.59
CA VAL A 164 -7.10 -0.77 -2.34
C VAL A 164 -7.64 0.33 -1.44
N THR A 165 -8.91 0.70 -1.64
CA THR A 165 -9.70 1.56 -0.76
C THR A 165 -11.05 0.88 -0.50
N ASP A 166 -11.93 1.48 0.28
CA ASP A 166 -13.33 1.03 0.46
C ASP A 166 -14.15 0.98 -0.85
N THR A 167 -13.65 1.56 -1.93
CA THR A 167 -14.38 1.85 -3.17
C THR A 167 -13.62 1.45 -4.43
N MET A 168 -12.36 1.02 -4.31
CA MET A 168 -11.49 0.68 -5.43
C MET A 168 -10.82 -0.67 -5.22
N HIS A 169 -10.78 -1.50 -6.27
CA HIS A 169 -10.08 -2.78 -6.31
C HIS A 169 -8.84 -2.71 -7.20
N THR A 170 -7.93 -3.68 -7.03
CA THR A 170 -6.84 -3.92 -7.97
C THR A 170 -6.48 -5.39 -8.06
N ASP A 171 -6.00 -5.83 -9.22
CA ASP A 171 -5.30 -7.11 -9.41
C ASP A 171 -3.77 -6.93 -9.59
N GLY A 172 -3.28 -5.70 -9.40
CA GLY A 172 -1.88 -5.34 -9.62
C GLY A 172 -1.54 -4.83 -11.02
N THR A 173 -2.47 -4.92 -11.98
CA THR A 173 -2.32 -4.33 -13.32
C THR A 173 -3.36 -3.23 -13.55
N TRP A 174 -4.61 -3.52 -13.18
CA TRP A 174 -5.75 -2.62 -13.30
C TRP A 174 -6.22 -2.15 -11.94
N ILE A 175 -6.81 -0.95 -11.92
CA ILE A 175 -7.52 -0.39 -10.78
C ILE A 175 -8.92 -0.02 -11.24
N TRP A 176 -9.95 -0.48 -10.54
CA TRP A 176 -11.35 -0.23 -10.92
C TRP A 176 -12.26 0.02 -9.71
N PRO A 177 -13.40 0.72 -9.90
CA PRO A 177 -14.35 0.94 -8.83
C PRO A 177 -15.07 -0.35 -8.41
N ALA A 178 -15.37 -0.51 -7.12
CA ALA A 178 -16.21 -1.61 -6.61
C ALA A 178 -17.60 -1.66 -7.30
N ALA A 179 -18.09 -0.51 -7.75
CA ALA A 179 -19.33 -0.39 -8.53
C ALA A 179 -19.26 -1.01 -9.94
N ALA A 180 -18.11 -1.52 -10.39
CA ALA A 180 -17.96 -2.18 -11.67
C ALA A 180 -18.84 -3.44 -11.80
N THR A 181 -19.01 -4.19 -10.70
CA THR A 181 -19.89 -5.38 -10.65
C THR A 181 -21.35 -5.00 -10.88
N ASP A 182 -21.83 -3.97 -10.20
CA ASP A 182 -23.18 -3.44 -10.38
C ASP A 182 -23.40 -2.86 -11.77
N ARG A 183 -22.39 -2.21 -12.35
CA ARG A 183 -22.44 -1.73 -13.74
C ARG A 183 -22.52 -2.89 -14.72
N LEU A 184 -21.69 -3.92 -14.55
CA LEU A 184 -21.70 -5.11 -15.38
C LEU A 184 -23.08 -5.81 -15.33
N ARG A 185 -23.65 -6.01 -14.14
CA ARG A 185 -25.00 -6.59 -13.99
C ARG A 185 -26.08 -5.80 -14.72
N ARG A 186 -25.99 -4.47 -14.73
CA ARG A 186 -26.98 -3.60 -15.37
C ARG A 186 -26.81 -3.52 -16.89
N LEU A 187 -25.58 -3.48 -17.38
CA LEU A 187 -25.27 -3.20 -18.78
C LEU A 187 -24.96 -4.46 -19.60
N GLY A 188 -24.60 -5.58 -18.95
CA GLY A 188 -24.17 -6.81 -19.62
C GLY A 188 -22.85 -6.63 -20.40
N ALA A 189 -22.08 -5.60 -20.10
CA ALA A 189 -20.87 -5.24 -20.82
C ALA A 189 -19.84 -4.62 -19.87
N LEU A 190 -18.55 -4.86 -20.16
CA LEU A 190 -17.43 -4.23 -19.47
C LEU A 190 -17.02 -2.95 -20.20
N PRO A 191 -16.61 -1.89 -19.47
CA PRO A 191 -15.96 -0.74 -20.07
C PRO A 191 -14.55 -1.13 -20.52
N ASP A 192 -14.08 -0.52 -21.60
CA ASP A 192 -12.73 -0.72 -22.16
C ASP A 192 -12.47 -2.16 -22.68
N PRO A 193 -12.34 -2.37 -24.00
CA PRO A 193 -12.07 -3.69 -24.56
C PRO A 193 -10.76 -4.32 -24.06
N ALA A 194 -9.75 -3.52 -23.70
CA ALA A 194 -8.50 -4.04 -23.15
C ALA A 194 -8.70 -4.58 -21.72
N PHE A 195 -9.56 -3.96 -20.93
CA PHE A 195 -9.92 -4.46 -19.61
C PHE A 195 -10.75 -5.74 -19.71
N ALA A 196 -11.71 -5.80 -20.65
CA ALA A 196 -12.48 -7.01 -20.91
C ALA A 196 -11.58 -8.17 -21.37
N ALA A 197 -10.64 -7.92 -22.30
CA ALA A 197 -9.69 -8.92 -22.74
C ALA A 197 -8.79 -9.44 -21.61
N HIS A 198 -8.36 -8.55 -20.71
CA HIS A 198 -7.58 -8.91 -19.53
C HIS A 198 -8.35 -9.84 -18.59
N ILE A 199 -9.62 -9.53 -18.31
CA ILE A 199 -10.48 -10.36 -17.46
C ILE A 199 -10.69 -11.74 -18.09
N ARG A 200 -10.89 -11.83 -19.41
CA ARG A 200 -11.02 -13.13 -20.09
C ARG A 200 -9.77 -13.99 -19.99
N ASP A 201 -8.59 -13.39 -20.09
CA ASP A 201 -7.32 -14.11 -19.96
C ASP A 201 -7.10 -14.63 -18.52
N ALA A 202 -7.49 -13.83 -17.52
CA ALA A 202 -7.41 -14.21 -16.11
C ALA A 202 -8.48 -15.23 -15.68
N GLY A 203 -9.66 -15.22 -16.33
CA GLY A 203 -10.81 -16.02 -15.93
C GLY A 203 -11.43 -15.53 -14.62
N ARG A 204 -11.75 -16.45 -13.70
CA ARG A 204 -12.46 -16.16 -12.43
C ARG A 204 -11.60 -15.59 -11.33
N ASP A 205 -10.30 -15.88 -11.35
CA ASP A 205 -9.42 -15.69 -10.19
C ASP A 205 -8.40 -14.60 -10.48
N PRO A 206 -8.53 -13.41 -9.87
CA PRO A 206 -7.52 -12.38 -10.01
C PRO A 206 -6.22 -12.82 -9.32
N ALA A 207 -5.09 -12.40 -9.87
CA ALA A 207 -3.79 -12.69 -9.29
C ALA A 207 -3.70 -12.15 -7.85
N PRO A 208 -3.09 -12.89 -6.90
CA PRO A 208 -2.91 -12.41 -5.54
C PRO A 208 -2.02 -11.16 -5.55
N VAL A 209 -2.47 -10.11 -4.87
CA VAL A 209 -1.76 -8.82 -4.84
C VAL A 209 -1.01 -8.66 -3.52
N GLY A 210 0.30 -8.51 -3.62
CA GLY A 210 1.17 -8.25 -2.48
C GLY A 210 1.05 -6.80 -1.97
N ALA A 211 1.57 -6.61 -0.76
CA ALA A 211 1.61 -5.33 -0.05
C ALA A 211 2.15 -4.14 -0.85
N VAL A 212 3.29 -4.35 -1.52
CA VAL A 212 3.97 -3.33 -2.31
C VAL A 212 3.07 -2.86 -3.46
N THR A 213 2.42 -3.80 -4.12
CA THR A 213 1.53 -3.50 -5.25
C THR A 213 0.30 -2.73 -4.78
N LEU A 214 -0.31 -3.13 -3.65
CA LEU A 214 -1.42 -2.38 -3.03
C LEU A 214 -1.01 -0.95 -2.64
N HIS A 215 0.17 -0.79 -2.05
CA HIS A 215 0.70 0.54 -1.69
C HIS A 215 0.90 1.43 -2.92
N ARG A 216 1.48 0.88 -4.00
CA ARG A 216 1.68 1.62 -5.25
C ARG A 216 0.35 1.93 -5.96
N ALA A 217 -0.63 1.03 -5.90
CA ALA A 217 -1.97 1.28 -6.44
C ALA A 217 -2.65 2.45 -5.69
N LEU A 218 -2.49 2.50 -4.36
CA LEU A 218 -2.99 3.61 -3.56
C LEU A 218 -2.26 4.93 -3.90
N ALA A 219 -0.93 4.89 -4.08
CA ALA A 219 -0.16 6.05 -4.51
C ALA A 219 -0.63 6.56 -5.89
N ASP A 220 -0.92 5.66 -6.82
CA ASP A 220 -1.47 5.99 -8.13
C ASP A 220 -2.85 6.67 -8.04
N LEU A 221 -3.74 6.16 -7.19
CA LEU A 221 -5.05 6.78 -6.91
C LEU A 221 -4.93 8.19 -6.30
N VAL A 222 -3.97 8.40 -5.39
CA VAL A 222 -3.72 9.73 -4.82
C VAL A 222 -3.21 10.69 -5.90
N ARG A 223 -2.25 10.27 -6.74
CA ARG A 223 -1.74 11.11 -7.84
C ARG A 223 -2.81 11.47 -8.86
N THR A 224 -3.63 10.51 -9.26
CA THR A 224 -4.69 10.72 -10.26
C THR A 224 -5.83 11.61 -9.76
N ARG A 225 -6.11 11.64 -8.44
CA ARG A 225 -7.06 12.61 -7.84
C ARG A 225 -6.52 14.04 -7.84
N VAL A 226 -5.21 14.21 -7.65
CA VAL A 226 -4.55 15.52 -7.56
C VAL A 226 -4.24 16.11 -8.95
N ALA A 227 -4.08 15.28 -9.97
CA ALA A 227 -3.86 15.74 -11.33
C ALA A 227 -5.08 16.51 -11.89
N PRO A 228 -4.90 17.70 -12.50
CA PRO A 228 -6.01 18.40 -13.15
C PRO A 228 -6.53 17.56 -14.33
N ARG A 229 -7.85 17.33 -14.35
CA ARG A 229 -8.55 16.76 -15.51
C ARG A 229 -8.54 17.70 -16.70
#